data_AF-M1AKT5-F1
#
_entry.id   AF-M1AKT5-F1
#
_cell.length_a   1.000
_cell.length_b   1.000
_cell.length_c   1.000
_cell.angle_alpha   90.00
_cell.angle_beta   90.00
_cell.angle_gamma   90.00
#
_symmetry.space_group_name_H-M   'P 1'
#
loop_
_entity.id
_entity.type
_entity.pdbx_description
1 polymer ?
#
loop_
_entity_poly.entity_id
_entity_poly.type
_entity_poly.pdbx_seq_one_letter_code
_entity_poly.pdbx_strand_id
1 'polypeptide(L)'
;MGWSPKEQKIFLDIACFFRAYERKQVMKIVDSRDFGAEYGLDVLIEKSLVFISKYDRIEMHDLIEDMGKYIVKMQTNSGKPTRVWNVEDFEDVMMDNMGPYPTIQNVLQNLLCIFS
;
A
#
# COMPACT_ATOMS: atom_id res chain seq x y z
N MET A 1 -17.49 -13.76 2.80
CA MET A 1 -16.26 -13.90 1.98
C MET A 1 -15.13 -13.29 2.77
N GLY A 2 -14.21 -14.09 3.30
CA GLY A 2 -13.06 -13.57 4.06
C GLY A 2 -11.86 -13.45 3.15
N TRP A 3 -11.16 -12.30 3.19
CA TRP A 3 -9.83 -12.19 2.60
C TRP A 3 -8.83 -12.91 3.49
N SER A 4 -7.79 -13.50 2.90
CA SER A 4 -6.62 -13.86 3.68
C SER A 4 -5.87 -12.60 4.14
N PRO A 5 -5.13 -12.64 5.26
CA PRO A 5 -4.28 -11.52 5.68
C PRO A 5 -3.30 -11.06 4.57
N LYS A 6 -2.88 -12.00 3.71
CA LYS A 6 -2.01 -11.72 2.56
C LYS A 6 -2.73 -10.91 1.48
N GLU A 7 -3.93 -11.31 1.07
CA GLU A 7 -4.76 -10.55 0.12
C GLU A 7 -5.04 -9.14 0.64
N GLN A 8 -5.36 -9.01 1.94
CA GLN A 8 -5.59 -7.71 2.56
C GLN A 8 -4.33 -6.83 2.52
N LYS A 9 -3.16 -7.39 2.78
CA LYS A 9 -1.89 -6.66 2.70
C LYS A 9 -1.63 -6.17 1.27
N ILE A 10 -1.79 -7.05 0.27
CA ILE A 10 -1.60 -6.71 -1.15
C ILE A 10 -2.56 -5.60 -1.58
N PHE A 11 -3.84 -5.71 -1.21
CA PHE A 11 -4.84 -4.70 -1.52
C PHE A 11 -4.45 -3.31 -0.98
N LEU A 12 -4.09 -3.24 0.31
CA LEU A 12 -3.72 -1.97 0.95
C LEU A 12 -2.43 -1.39 0.36
N ASP A 13 -1.47 -2.23 0.00
CA ASP A 13 -0.23 -1.79 -0.66
C ASP A 13 -0.51 -1.21 -2.05
N ILE A 14 -1.39 -1.85 -2.85
CA ILE A 14 -1.78 -1.33 -4.16
C ILE A 14 -2.51 0.02 -4.01
N ALA A 15 -3.45 0.12 -3.07
CA ALA A 15 -4.22 1.34 -2.83
C ALA A 15 -3.35 2.52 -2.36
N CYS A 16 -2.28 2.25 -1.61
CA CYS A 16 -1.40 3.31 -1.13
C CYS A 16 -0.32 3.71 -2.16
N PHE A 17 0.24 2.74 -2.89
CA PHE A 17 1.53 2.94 -3.57
C PHE A 17 1.55 2.56 -5.05
N PHE A 18 0.79 1.54 -5.45
CA PHE A 18 1.04 0.86 -6.73
C PHE A 18 -0.04 1.06 -7.79
N ARG A 19 -1.01 1.95 -7.56
CA ARG A 19 -1.92 2.37 -8.63
C ARG A 19 -1.12 2.98 -9.80
N ALA A 20 -1.49 2.59 -11.01
CA ALA A 20 -0.84 2.95 -12.28
C ALA A 20 0.59 2.41 -12.47
N TYR A 21 1.11 1.56 -11.59
CA TYR A 21 2.41 0.90 -11.78
C TYR A 21 2.28 -0.35 -12.66
N GLU A 22 3.36 -0.68 -13.37
CA GLU A 22 3.44 -1.88 -14.21
C GLU A 22 3.30 -3.16 -13.37
N ARG A 23 2.40 -4.07 -13.77
CA ARG A 23 2.10 -5.33 -13.04
C ARG A 23 3.38 -6.08 -12.67
N LYS A 24 4.27 -6.27 -13.65
CA LYS A 24 5.53 -7.00 -13.46
C LYS A 24 6.45 -6.38 -12.42
N GLN A 25 6.47 -5.04 -12.31
CA GLN A 25 7.28 -4.35 -11.32
C GLN A 25 6.69 -4.53 -9.91
N VAL A 26 5.37 -4.37 -9.79
CA VAL A 26 4.66 -4.54 -8.51
C VAL A 26 4.81 -5.98 -8.02
N MET A 27 4.62 -6.98 -8.88
CA MET A 27 4.78 -8.39 -8.49
C MET A 27 6.21 -8.67 -8.00
N LYS A 28 7.25 -8.14 -8.65
CA LYS A 28 8.63 -8.31 -8.15
C LYS A 28 8.85 -7.74 -6.76
N ILE A 29 8.25 -6.60 -6.44
CA ILE A 29 8.39 -5.91 -5.15
C ILE A 29 7.55 -6.59 -4.05
N VAL A 30 6.40 -7.17 -4.42
CA VAL A 30 5.50 -7.85 -3.48
C VAL A 30 5.95 -9.31 -3.26
N ASP A 31 6.36 -10.03 -4.32
CA ASP A 31 6.88 -11.41 -4.22
C ASP A 31 8.21 -11.50 -3.47
N SER A 32 9.02 -10.43 -3.45
CA SER A 32 10.23 -10.40 -2.62
C SER A 32 9.93 -10.51 -1.12
N ARG A 33 8.67 -10.38 -0.71
CA ARG A 33 8.23 -10.43 0.69
C ARG A 33 7.60 -11.76 1.09
N ASP A 34 7.02 -12.50 0.15
CA ASP A 34 6.37 -13.78 0.38
C ASP A 34 5.95 -14.42 -0.95
N PHE A 35 6.10 -15.74 -1.11
CA PHE A 35 5.57 -16.47 -2.26
C PHE A 35 4.04 -16.28 -2.37
N GLY A 36 3.56 -15.83 -3.53
CA GLY A 36 2.13 -15.82 -3.88
C GLY A 36 1.53 -14.44 -4.16
N ALA A 37 2.31 -13.41 -4.51
CA ALA A 37 1.76 -12.12 -4.89
C ALA A 37 0.87 -12.22 -6.13
N GLU A 38 1.25 -13.08 -7.09
CA GLU A 38 0.46 -13.30 -8.30
C GLU A 38 -0.92 -13.90 -7.99
N TYR A 39 -0.98 -14.92 -7.13
CA TYR A 39 -2.25 -15.48 -6.66
C TYR A 39 -3.10 -14.43 -5.92
N GLY A 40 -2.47 -13.65 -5.04
CA GLY A 40 -3.16 -12.58 -4.33
C GLY A 40 -3.73 -11.52 -5.26
N LEU A 41 -2.98 -11.11 -6.30
CA LEU A 41 -3.45 -10.18 -7.32
C LEU A 41 -4.63 -10.76 -8.11
N ASP A 42 -4.55 -12.03 -8.52
CA ASP A 42 -5.63 -12.68 -9.28
C ASP A 42 -6.93 -12.73 -8.46
N VAL A 43 -6.85 -13.01 -7.15
CA VAL A 43 -8.02 -12.96 -6.24
C VAL A 43 -8.61 -11.54 -6.15
N LEU A 44 -7.79 -10.49 -6.13
CA LEU A 44 -8.27 -9.11 -6.13
C LEU A 44 -8.96 -8.73 -7.45
N ILE A 45 -8.46 -9.25 -8.58
CA ILE A 45 -9.07 -9.08 -9.91
C ILE A 45 -10.41 -9.81 -9.99
N GLU A 46 -10.50 -11.06 -9.54
CA GLU A 46 -11.75 -11.83 -9.48
C GLU A 46 -12.82 -11.11 -8.65
N LYS A 47 -12.40 -10.37 -7.62
CA LYS A 47 -13.29 -9.57 -6.77
C LYS A 47 -13.58 -8.17 -7.33
N SER A 48 -13.06 -7.83 -8.52
CA SER A 48 -13.23 -6.52 -9.16
C SER A 48 -12.72 -5.34 -8.31
N LEU A 49 -11.75 -5.60 -7.43
CA LEU A 49 -11.13 -4.56 -6.59
C LEU A 49 -9.98 -3.87 -7.30
N VAL A 50 -9.37 -4.60 -8.23
CA VAL A 50 -8.22 -4.20 -9.04
C VAL A 50 -8.46 -4.71 -10.45
N PHE A 51 -7.94 -4.00 -11.44
CA PHE A 51 -7.92 -4.46 -12.83
C PHE A 51 -6.59 -4.12 -13.49
N ILE A 52 -6.28 -4.81 -14.58
CA ILE A 52 -5.10 -4.52 -15.39
C ILE A 52 -5.54 -3.70 -16.59
N SER A 53 -4.95 -2.51 -16.75
CA SER A 53 -5.22 -1.66 -17.90
C SER A 53 -4.59 -2.23 -19.19
N LYS A 54 -4.97 -1.67 -20.34
CA LYS A 54 -4.36 -2.00 -21.64
C LYS A 54 -2.84 -1.75 -21.73
N TYR A 55 -2.27 -1.04 -20.76
CA TYR A 55 -0.82 -0.76 -20.68
C TYR A 55 -0.09 -1.67 -19.67
N ASP A 56 -0.71 -2.78 -19.26
CA ASP A 56 -0.20 -3.70 -18.24
C ASP A 56 0.08 -3.02 -16.89
N ARG A 57 -0.76 -2.04 -16.55
CA ARG A 57 -0.69 -1.33 -15.27
C ARG A 57 -1.80 -1.75 -14.34
N ILE A 58 -1.47 -1.88 -13.07
CA ILE A 58 -2.43 -2.15 -12.00
C ILE A 58 -3.26 -0.90 -11.76
N GLU A 59 -4.58 -1.02 -11.86
CA GLU A 59 -5.52 0.07 -11.67
C GLU A 59 -6.60 -0.32 -10.67
N MET A 60 -7.21 0.69 -10.06
CA MET A 60 -8.37 0.56 -9.20
C MET A 60 -9.30 1.75 -9.41
N HIS A 61 -10.57 1.56 -9.11
CA HIS A 61 -11.53 2.65 -9.10
C HIS A 61 -11.23 3.60 -7.94
N ASP A 62 -11.41 4.90 -8.14
CA ASP A 62 -11.10 5.95 -7.16
C ASP A 62 -11.74 5.66 -5.79
N LEU A 63 -13.02 5.23 -5.76
CA LEU A 63 -13.71 4.87 -4.53
C LEU A 63 -13.09 3.68 -3.78
N ILE A 64 -12.51 2.74 -4.52
CA ILE A 64 -11.84 1.56 -3.93
C ILE A 64 -10.49 1.97 -3.35
N GLU A 65 -9.77 2.85 -4.04
CA GLU A 65 -8.53 3.44 -3.54
C GLU A 65 -8.76 4.22 -2.26
N ASP A 66 -9.76 5.11 -2.26
CA ASP A 66 -10.15 5.93 -1.11
C ASP A 66 -10.54 5.04 0.08
N MET A 67 -11.29 3.97 -0.17
CA MET A 67 -11.63 2.98 0.85
C MET A 67 -10.37 2.30 1.41
N GLY A 68 -9.43 1.89 0.55
CA GLY A 68 -8.17 1.29 0.97
C GLY A 68 -7.35 2.22 1.86
N LYS A 69 -7.15 3.47 1.42
CA LYS A 69 -6.45 4.52 2.19
C LYS A 69 -7.14 4.80 3.52
N TYR A 70 -8.46 4.89 3.53
CA TYR A 70 -9.24 5.07 4.76
C TYR A 70 -9.03 3.92 5.75
N ILE A 71 -9.02 2.68 5.28
CA ILE A 71 -8.75 1.51 6.14
C ILE A 71 -7.36 1.62 6.78
N VAL A 72 -6.33 1.99 6.02
CA VAL A 72 -4.99 2.14 6.58
C VAL A 72 -4.93 3.28 7.60
N LYS A 73 -5.62 4.39 7.36
CA LYS A 73 -5.75 5.50 8.31
C LYS A 73 -6.40 5.07 9.62
N MET A 74 -7.35 4.14 9.56
CA MET A 74 -8.01 3.58 10.75
C MET A 74 -7.15 2.53 11.48
N GLN A 75 -6.23 1.88 10.76
CA GLN A 75 -5.26 0.94 11.34
C GLN A 75 -4.08 1.70 11.94
N THR A 76 -4.32 2.38 13.06
CA THR A 76 -3.28 3.04 13.86
C THR A 76 -3.05 2.24 15.13
N ASN A 77 -1.86 1.67 15.30
CA ASN A 77 -1.51 0.90 16.51
C ASN A 77 -1.07 1.79 17.69
N SER A 78 -1.03 3.12 17.50
CA SER A 78 -0.57 4.08 18.52
C SER A 78 -0.86 5.55 18.17
N GLY A 79 -1.88 5.80 17.33
CA GLY A 79 -2.15 7.13 16.75
C GLY A 79 -1.36 7.43 15.47
N LYS A 80 -0.44 6.54 15.06
CA LYS A 80 0.35 6.68 13.82
C LYS A 80 -0.15 5.71 12.74
N PRO A 81 -0.31 6.16 11.48
CA PRO A 81 -0.78 5.31 10.40
C PRO A 81 0.25 4.22 10.08
N THR A 82 -0.22 3.00 9.79
CA THR A 82 0.66 1.85 9.51
C THR A 82 1.35 1.94 8.14
N ARG A 83 0.82 2.76 7.22
CA ARG A 83 1.48 3.14 5.96
C ARG A 83 1.32 4.64 5.76
N VAL A 84 2.25 5.27 5.06
CA VAL A 84 2.22 6.71 4.77
C VAL A 84 2.23 6.87 3.26
N TRP A 85 1.19 7.48 2.68
CA TRP A 85 1.01 7.55 1.22
C TRP A 85 0.76 8.96 0.69
N ASN A 86 0.58 9.96 1.56
CA ASN A 86 0.50 11.37 1.18
C ASN A 86 1.46 12.22 2.04
N VAL A 87 1.64 13.47 1.64
CA VAL A 87 2.57 14.40 2.31
C VAL A 87 2.06 14.81 3.69
N GLU A 88 0.74 14.95 3.87
CA GLU A 88 0.12 15.31 5.15
C GLU A 88 0.37 14.24 6.23
N ASP A 89 0.14 12.97 5.90
CA ASP A 89 0.45 11.81 6.76
C ASP A 89 1.96 11.72 7.03
N PHE A 90 2.81 12.13 6.07
CA PHE A 90 4.26 12.18 6.26
C PHE A 90 4.66 13.29 7.23
N GLU A 91 4.06 14.48 7.10
CA GLU A 91 4.26 15.62 8.00
C GLU A 91 3.77 15.31 9.41
N ASP A 92 2.61 14.67 9.57
CA ASP A 92 2.08 14.24 10.86
C ASP A 92 3.03 13.24 11.55
N VAL A 93 3.51 12.23 10.82
CA VAL A 93 4.49 11.25 11.33
C VAL A 93 5.83 11.92 11.68
N MET A 94 6.19 12.99 10.97
CA MET A 94 7.43 13.73 11.16
C MET A 94 7.37 14.69 12.35
N MET A 95 6.23 15.37 12.55
CA MET A 95 5.98 16.29 13.68
C MET A 95 5.94 15.55 15.02
N ASP A 96 5.36 14.34 15.05
CA ASP A 96 5.22 13.52 16.25
C ASP A 96 6.54 12.89 16.76
N ASN A 97 7.67 13.01 16.03
CA ASN A 97 8.93 12.31 16.32
C ASN A 97 10.19 13.21 16.44
N MET A 98 10.03 14.52 16.68
CA MET A 98 11.07 15.58 16.87
C MET A 98 11.76 16.16 15.61
N GLY A 99 11.56 17.47 15.42
CA GLY A 99 12.52 18.40 14.79
C GLY A 99 12.20 18.85 13.35
N PRO A 100 12.57 20.10 12.96
CA PRO A 100 12.21 20.73 11.69
C PRO A 100 12.87 20.13 10.42
N TYR A 101 13.55 18.99 10.52
CA TYR A 101 14.27 18.36 9.40
C TYR A 101 13.95 16.86 9.32
N PRO A 102 13.64 16.32 8.12
CA PRO A 102 13.32 14.91 7.97
C PRO A 102 14.60 14.07 8.17
N THR A 103 14.63 13.26 9.22
CA THR A 103 15.73 12.31 9.44
C THR A 103 15.64 11.19 8.41
N ILE A 104 16.78 10.67 7.95
CA ILE A 104 16.87 9.53 6.99
C ILE A 104 16.00 8.35 7.44
N GLN A 105 15.84 8.14 8.76
CA GLN A 105 14.96 7.14 9.37
C GLN A 105 13.48 7.26 8.94
N ASN A 106 12.97 8.48 8.72
CA ASN A 106 11.57 8.73 8.36
C ASN A 106 11.30 8.43 6.89
N VAL A 107 12.24 8.79 6.01
CA VAL A 107 12.23 8.39 4.59
C VAL A 107 12.36 6.87 4.47
N LEU A 108 13.19 6.27 5.34
CA LEU A 108 13.29 4.83 5.45
C LEU A 108 12.02 4.19 6.00
N GLN A 109 11.22 4.83 6.85
CA GLN A 109 9.94 4.28 7.33
C GLN A 109 8.94 4.06 6.18
N ASN A 110 8.91 4.97 5.19
CA ASN A 110 8.11 4.79 3.97
C ASN A 110 8.58 3.58 3.15
N LEU A 111 9.90 3.38 3.02
CA LEU A 111 10.48 2.18 2.42
C LEU A 111 10.25 0.94 3.31
N LEU A 112 10.29 1.06 4.64
CA LEU A 112 10.10 -0.04 5.57
C LEU A 112 8.65 -0.53 5.56
N CYS A 113 7.64 0.31 5.35
CA CYS A 113 6.26 -0.16 5.10
C CYS A 113 6.14 -1.00 3.81
N ILE A 114 7.03 -0.77 2.85
CA ILE A 114 7.20 -1.58 1.63
C ILE A 114 8.09 -2.82 1.90
N PHE A 115 8.66 -3.01 3.09
CA PHE A 115 9.53 -4.17 3.39
C PHE A 115 9.19 -4.93 4.68
N SER A 116 8.26 -4.43 5.51
CA SER A 116 7.73 -5.04 6.74
C SER A 116 6.45 -5.81 6.50
#